data_AF-A0A4U0XVM5-F1
#
_entry.id   AF-A0A4U0XVM5-F1
#
_cell.length_a   1.000
_cell.length_b   1.000
_cell.length_c   1.000
_cell.angle_alpha   90.00
_cell.angle_beta   90.00
_cell.angle_gamma   90.00
#
_symmetry.space_group_name_H-M   'P 1'
#
loop_
_entity.id
_entity.type
_entity.pdbx_description
1 polymer ?
#
loop_
_entity_poly.entity_id
_entity_poly.type
_entity_poly.pdbx_seq_one_letter_code
_entity_poly.pdbx_strand_id
1 'polypeptide(L)'
;MSHLNALATASTASTASASAARYNLDVSDTREILVYDHPRRTLKIMSVRELCQILDSHQALRLTTKAIPLGRPSLSLQTRDFWTPRDQAFYATSPNAHSELANLRLPARVYWGRLLRGRWREVCIVGLGGRGPGEYPMFEGRSMSSSDSSAHMRDKNDRIQRGVYRPSPLGTGLFLGLRALDPFFQYQILAHGVGSSIIHKLGGQTLPQGPPLVTNSFIDQLGLSPYRLVLLTMAIGSAVKQNYWLVGISNEELPPGTAVGVSALNTIMNSLNTLLFTCSLTSASVNGEHFPQTPLLVGTGLYAAGIIIETLSEQQRKWFKQDPANKGRCYQGGLFALSRHINYFGYTLWRTGFAVAAAGWTWGAIVAAFFAYDFNARGIPVLDAYCEKRYGAQWAEYKRNVPYQFVPGVY
;
A
#
# COMPACT_ATOMS: atom_id res chain seq x y z
N MET A 1 -58.34 -10.90 29.36
CA MET A 1 -57.55 -11.94 28.65
C MET A 1 -58.14 -12.10 27.25
N SER A 2 -57.27 -12.38 26.27
CA SER A 2 -57.53 -12.60 24.83
C SER A 2 -57.92 -11.38 23.96
N HIS A 3 -56.94 -10.52 23.64
CA HIS A 3 -56.82 -9.86 22.33
C HIS A 3 -55.37 -9.39 22.12
N LEU A 4 -54.43 -10.35 22.19
CA LEU A 4 -53.03 -10.22 21.80
C LEU A 4 -52.68 -11.55 21.13
N ASN A 5 -52.68 -11.57 19.79
CA ASN A 5 -52.00 -12.52 18.89
C ASN A 5 -52.75 -12.62 17.55
N ALA A 6 -52.56 -11.63 16.66
CA ALA A 6 -52.84 -11.77 15.22
C ALA A 6 -52.08 -10.73 14.37
N LEU A 7 -50.89 -10.30 14.78
CA LEU A 7 -50.04 -9.36 14.01
C LEU A 7 -48.64 -9.91 13.71
N ALA A 8 -48.45 -11.23 13.88
CA ALA A 8 -47.20 -11.90 13.55
C ALA A 8 -47.49 -13.04 12.57
N THR A 9 -47.63 -12.69 11.29
CA THR A 9 -47.32 -13.50 10.09
C THR A 9 -48.03 -12.90 8.88
N ALA A 10 -47.46 -11.84 8.30
CA ALA A 10 -47.84 -11.40 6.96
C ALA A 10 -46.62 -10.82 6.22
N SER A 11 -46.31 -11.48 5.11
CA SER A 11 -45.44 -11.10 3.99
C SER A 11 -43.94 -10.84 4.24
N THR A 12 -43.17 -11.93 4.28
CA THR A 12 -41.94 -12.02 3.48
C THR A 12 -42.35 -12.08 1.99
N ALA A 13 -42.66 -10.94 1.41
CA ALA A 13 -42.78 -10.77 -0.03
C ALA A 13 -41.61 -9.90 -0.49
N SER A 14 -40.77 -10.45 -1.36
CA SER A 14 -39.79 -9.69 -2.12
C SER A 14 -40.51 -8.74 -3.07
N THR A 15 -40.98 -7.59 -2.58
CA THR A 15 -41.36 -6.48 -3.45
C THR A 15 -40.11 -6.04 -4.19
N ALA A 16 -40.06 -6.34 -5.49
CA ALA A 16 -39.06 -5.78 -6.39
C ALA A 16 -39.11 -4.25 -6.26
N SER A 17 -38.05 -3.64 -5.76
CA SER A 17 -37.97 -2.18 -5.64
C SER A 17 -37.94 -1.57 -7.05
N ALA A 18 -38.82 -0.59 -7.28
CA ALA A 18 -38.89 0.10 -8.57
C ALA A 18 -37.61 0.88 -8.87
N SER A 19 -37.01 1.53 -7.86
CA SER A 19 -35.71 2.20 -7.98
C SER A 19 -34.56 1.23 -8.22
N ALA A 20 -34.59 0.01 -7.67
CA ALA A 20 -33.59 -1.01 -7.93
C ALA A 20 -33.54 -1.39 -9.42
N ALA A 21 -34.70 -1.60 -10.05
CA ALA A 21 -34.78 -1.82 -11.49
C ALA A 21 -34.35 -0.57 -12.29
N ARG A 22 -34.79 0.63 -11.87
CA ARG A 22 -34.50 1.90 -12.56
C ARG A 22 -33.00 2.24 -12.60
N TYR A 23 -32.26 1.91 -11.55
CA TYR A 23 -30.84 2.25 -11.41
C TYR A 23 -29.91 1.03 -11.45
N ASN A 24 -30.45 -0.15 -11.80
CA ASN A 24 -29.73 -1.42 -11.85
C ASN A 24 -28.96 -1.72 -10.55
N LEU A 25 -29.64 -1.56 -9.40
CA LEU A 25 -29.09 -1.81 -8.07
C LEU A 25 -29.46 -3.22 -7.60
N ASP A 26 -28.49 -3.91 -7.01
CA ASP A 26 -28.72 -5.22 -6.40
C ASP A 26 -29.13 -5.06 -4.93
N VAL A 27 -30.42 -5.25 -4.64
CA VAL A 27 -30.99 -5.13 -3.27
C VAL A 27 -30.51 -6.27 -2.35
N SER A 28 -29.99 -7.36 -2.91
CA SER A 28 -29.39 -8.46 -2.14
C SER A 28 -27.95 -8.16 -1.74
N ASP A 29 -27.33 -7.12 -2.32
CA ASP A 29 -25.98 -6.69 -1.94
C ASP A 29 -25.98 -6.11 -0.52
N THR A 30 -25.36 -6.87 0.39
CA THR A 30 -25.21 -6.48 1.80
C THR A 30 -24.04 -5.54 2.04
N ARG A 31 -23.30 -5.13 0.99
CA ARG A 31 -22.19 -4.19 1.13
C ARG A 31 -22.71 -2.80 1.48
N GLU A 32 -22.03 -2.17 2.43
CA GLU A 32 -22.24 -0.76 2.75
C GLU A 32 -21.76 0.13 1.61
N ILE A 33 -22.63 1.05 1.18
CA ILE A 33 -22.37 2.08 0.18
C ILE A 33 -22.29 3.46 0.84
N LEU A 34 -21.61 4.40 0.17
CA LEU A 34 -21.53 5.79 0.62
C LEU A 34 -22.54 6.61 -0.17
N VAL A 35 -23.43 7.32 0.52
CA VAL A 35 -24.50 8.12 -0.09
C VAL A 35 -24.39 9.57 0.36
N TYR A 36 -24.32 10.49 -0.60
CA TYR A 36 -24.44 11.92 -0.38
C TYR A 36 -25.87 12.37 -0.70
N ASP A 37 -26.60 12.78 0.33
CA ASP A 37 -27.92 13.40 0.22
C ASP A 37 -27.72 14.90 0.00
N HIS A 38 -27.91 15.34 -1.24
CA HIS A 38 -27.71 16.73 -1.63
C HIS A 38 -28.71 17.70 -0.99
N PRO A 39 -30.04 17.43 -0.98
CA PRO A 39 -31.00 18.26 -0.27
C PRO A 39 -30.64 18.50 1.20
N ARG A 40 -30.19 17.46 1.91
CA ARG A 40 -29.83 17.56 3.34
C ARG A 40 -28.37 17.93 3.57
N ARG A 41 -27.55 17.98 2.52
CA ARG A 41 -26.08 18.15 2.56
C ARG A 41 -25.40 17.19 3.55
N THR A 42 -25.89 15.95 3.61
CA THR A 42 -25.34 14.93 4.53
C THR A 42 -24.70 13.78 3.79
N LEU A 43 -23.58 13.29 4.31
CA LEU A 43 -22.89 12.10 3.83
C LEU A 43 -23.15 10.93 4.80
N LYS A 44 -23.69 9.82 4.30
CA LYS A 44 -24.10 8.68 5.12
C LYS A 44 -23.58 7.37 4.54
N ILE A 45 -23.32 6.41 5.42
CA ILE A 45 -23.06 5.02 5.06
C ILE A 45 -24.36 4.25 5.26
N MET A 46 -24.81 3.52 4.25
CA MET A 46 -26.05 2.73 4.31
C MET A 46 -25.97 1.52 3.39
N SER A 47 -26.97 0.63 3.46
CA SER A 47 -27.14 -0.50 2.55
C SER A 47 -27.84 -0.08 1.24
N VAL A 48 -27.68 -0.89 0.20
CA VAL A 48 -28.41 -0.69 -1.07
C VAL A 48 -29.93 -0.74 -0.84
N ARG A 49 -30.39 -1.59 0.07
CA ARG A 49 -31.80 -1.70 0.45
C ARG A 49 -32.36 -0.40 1.04
N GLU A 50 -31.65 0.22 1.99
CA GLU A 50 -32.05 1.50 2.59
C GLU A 50 -32.07 2.62 1.54
N LEU A 51 -31.09 2.65 0.63
CA LEU A 51 -31.08 3.61 -0.47
C LEU A 51 -32.31 3.46 -1.37
N CYS A 52 -32.67 2.23 -1.73
CA CYS A 52 -33.85 1.94 -2.56
C CYS A 52 -35.14 2.40 -1.86
N GLN A 53 -35.28 2.19 -0.55
CA GLN A 53 -36.43 2.67 0.22
C GLN A 53 -36.56 4.20 0.17
N ILE A 54 -35.44 4.93 0.28
CA ILE A 54 -35.42 6.41 0.18
C ILE A 54 -35.86 6.85 -1.23
N LEU A 55 -35.32 6.24 -2.28
CA LEU A 55 -35.65 6.59 -3.67
C LEU A 55 -37.11 6.27 -4.01
N ASP A 56 -37.63 5.14 -3.54
CA ASP A 56 -39.02 4.75 -3.77
C ASP A 56 -40.01 5.66 -3.01
N SER A 57 -39.62 6.16 -1.83
CA SER A 57 -40.44 7.11 -1.04
C SER A 57 -40.50 8.53 -1.65
N HIS A 58 -39.54 8.89 -2.51
CA HIS A 58 -39.41 10.23 -3.08
C HIS A 58 -39.07 10.16 -4.57
N GLN A 59 -40.08 9.96 -5.42
CA GLN A 59 -39.91 9.77 -6.88
C GLN A 59 -39.20 10.93 -7.62
N ALA A 60 -39.15 12.13 -7.03
CA ALA A 60 -38.45 13.29 -7.56
C ALA A 60 -36.91 13.22 -7.40
N LEU A 61 -36.41 12.34 -6.53
CA LEU A 61 -34.98 12.13 -6.35
C LEU A 61 -34.40 11.35 -7.52
N ARG A 62 -33.19 11.73 -7.92
CA ARG A 62 -32.35 11.04 -8.89
C ARG A 62 -31.08 10.56 -8.22
N LEU A 63 -30.60 9.43 -8.71
CA LEU A 63 -29.34 8.82 -8.31
C LEU A 63 -28.30 9.00 -9.43
N THR A 64 -27.15 9.53 -9.08
CA THR A 64 -25.92 9.51 -9.90
C THR A 64 -24.79 8.94 -9.07
N THR A 65 -23.65 8.60 -9.68
CA THR A 65 -22.47 8.14 -8.95
C THR A 65 -21.25 8.94 -9.33
N LYS A 66 -20.34 9.11 -8.36
CA LYS A 66 -19.03 9.71 -8.57
C LYS A 66 -17.95 8.82 -7.99
N ALA A 67 -16.90 8.57 -8.77
CA ALA A 67 -15.74 7.83 -8.28
C ALA A 67 -15.05 8.56 -7.12
N ILE A 68 -14.71 7.81 -6.07
CA ILE A 68 -13.92 8.34 -4.95
C ILE A 68 -12.43 8.27 -5.35
N PRO A 69 -11.75 9.43 -5.47
CA PRO A 69 -10.34 9.49 -5.84
C PRO A 69 -9.51 8.79 -4.75
N LEU A 70 -8.49 8.07 -5.19
CA LEU A 70 -7.58 7.37 -4.29
C LEU A 70 -6.66 8.37 -3.58
N GLY A 71 -6.29 8.06 -2.34
CA GLY A 71 -5.30 8.85 -1.57
C GLY A 71 -5.79 10.22 -1.08
N ARG A 72 -6.96 10.72 -1.54
CA ARG A 72 -7.50 12.01 -1.12
C ARG A 72 -8.49 11.88 0.04
N PRO A 73 -8.33 12.67 1.13
CA PRO A 73 -9.25 12.64 2.27
C PRO A 73 -10.57 13.36 2.01
N SER A 74 -10.69 14.07 0.88
CA SER A 74 -11.89 14.78 0.49
C SER A 74 -12.25 14.55 -0.98
N LEU A 75 -13.53 14.75 -1.29
CA LEU A 75 -14.11 14.62 -2.61
C LEU A 75 -14.89 15.88 -2.94
N SER A 76 -14.39 16.65 -3.90
CA SER A 76 -15.11 17.76 -4.51
C SER A 76 -16.23 17.22 -5.39
N LEU A 77 -17.44 17.76 -5.29
CA LEU A 77 -18.59 17.53 -6.16
C LEU A 77 -18.80 18.76 -7.03
N GLN A 78 -18.93 18.55 -8.32
CA GLN A 78 -19.15 19.54 -9.36
C GLN A 78 -20.59 19.47 -9.86
N THR A 79 -21.08 20.54 -10.49
CA THR A 79 -22.43 20.60 -11.08
C THR A 79 -22.75 19.39 -11.94
N ARG A 80 -21.80 18.95 -12.78
CA ARG A 80 -21.99 17.78 -13.64
C ARG A 80 -22.21 16.47 -12.91
N ASP A 81 -21.75 16.32 -11.67
CA ASP A 81 -21.89 15.06 -10.93
C ASP A 81 -23.34 14.78 -10.52
N PHE A 82 -24.22 15.78 -10.60
CA PHE A 82 -25.66 15.66 -10.34
C PHE A 82 -26.48 15.40 -11.62
N TRP A 83 -25.82 15.43 -12.78
CA TRP A 83 -26.44 15.20 -14.07
C TRP A 83 -26.47 13.71 -14.41
N THR A 84 -27.50 13.28 -15.13
CA THR A 84 -27.55 11.90 -15.63
C THR A 84 -26.42 11.66 -16.64
N PRO A 85 -26.00 10.41 -16.91
CA PRO A 85 -24.99 10.14 -17.93
C PRO A 85 -25.29 10.78 -19.30
N ARG A 86 -26.59 10.84 -19.66
CA ARG A 86 -27.06 11.54 -20.86
C ARG A 86 -26.81 13.05 -20.80
N ASP A 87 -27.22 13.68 -19.70
CA ASP A 87 -27.07 15.12 -19.49
C ASP A 87 -25.58 15.52 -19.41
N GLN A 88 -24.73 14.68 -18.81
CA GLN A 88 -23.29 14.89 -18.77
C GLN A 88 -22.68 14.91 -20.17
N ALA A 89 -23.11 14.02 -21.07
CA ALA A 89 -22.63 14.01 -22.45
C ALA A 89 -23.06 15.26 -23.22
N PHE A 90 -24.28 15.74 -22.99
CA PHE A 90 -24.84 16.88 -23.72
C PHE A 90 -24.34 18.25 -23.21
N TYR A 91 -24.20 18.41 -21.89
CA TYR A 91 -23.82 19.67 -21.27
C TYR A 91 -22.35 19.72 -20.81
N ALA A 92 -21.51 18.77 -21.25
CA ALA A 92 -20.09 18.70 -20.86
C ALA A 92 -19.32 20.01 -21.05
N THR A 93 -19.67 20.77 -22.09
CA THR A 93 -19.01 22.04 -22.47
C THR A 93 -19.63 23.28 -21.83
N SER A 94 -20.69 23.11 -21.03
CA SER A 94 -21.36 24.25 -20.38
C SER A 94 -20.40 24.93 -19.41
N PRO A 95 -20.36 26.28 -19.36
CA PRO A 95 -19.40 27.01 -18.53
C PRO A 95 -19.50 26.66 -17.03
N ASN A 96 -20.69 26.26 -16.58
CA ASN A 96 -20.95 25.92 -15.18
C ASN A 96 -20.81 24.41 -14.86
N ALA A 97 -20.44 23.57 -15.83
CA ALA A 97 -20.37 22.11 -15.65
C ALA A 97 -19.32 21.70 -14.61
N HIS A 98 -18.22 22.45 -14.54
CA HIS A 98 -17.09 22.18 -13.66
C HIS A 98 -17.11 22.99 -12.36
N SER A 99 -18.13 23.83 -12.14
CA SER A 99 -18.28 24.60 -10.90
C SER A 99 -18.42 23.65 -9.70
N GLU A 100 -17.63 23.88 -8.66
CA GLU A 100 -17.67 23.11 -7.43
C GLU A 100 -18.89 23.48 -6.58
N LEU A 101 -19.73 22.50 -6.25
CA LEU A 101 -20.95 22.66 -5.46
C LEU A 101 -20.79 22.22 -4.00
N ALA A 102 -19.91 21.25 -3.73
CA ALA A 102 -19.64 20.78 -2.37
C ALA A 102 -18.26 20.12 -2.28
N ASN A 103 -17.57 20.25 -1.14
CA ASN A 103 -16.37 19.48 -0.86
C ASN A 103 -16.61 18.57 0.36
N LEU A 104 -16.65 17.26 0.11
CA LEU A 104 -17.01 16.27 1.11
C LEU A 104 -15.76 15.73 1.79
N ARG A 105 -15.64 15.91 3.10
CA ARG A 105 -14.61 15.21 3.88
C ARG A 105 -15.05 13.75 4.08
N LEU A 106 -14.23 12.81 3.62
CA LEU A 106 -14.56 11.39 3.75
C LEU A 106 -14.44 10.95 5.22
N PRO A 107 -15.38 10.14 5.73
CA PRO A 107 -15.22 9.50 7.03
C PRO A 107 -13.94 8.66 7.05
N ALA A 108 -13.21 8.64 8.17
CA ALA A 108 -11.94 7.91 8.27
C ALA A 108 -12.08 6.43 7.86
N ARG A 109 -13.20 5.78 8.24
CA ARG A 109 -13.54 4.41 7.85
C ARG A 109 -13.61 4.21 6.33
N VAL A 110 -14.18 5.18 5.61
CA VAL A 110 -14.30 5.18 4.15
C VAL A 110 -12.94 5.42 3.52
N TYR A 111 -12.20 6.42 3.99
CA TYR A 111 -10.86 6.73 3.48
C TYR A 111 -9.90 5.54 3.62
N TRP A 112 -9.76 4.99 4.83
CA TRP A 112 -8.88 3.84 5.07
C TRP A 112 -9.40 2.56 4.41
N GLY A 113 -10.72 2.38 4.35
CA GLY A 113 -11.34 1.28 3.62
C GLY A 113 -11.06 1.32 2.11
N ARG A 114 -11.09 2.52 1.54
CA ARG A 114 -10.75 2.78 0.14
C ARG A 114 -9.26 2.57 -0.13
N LEU A 115 -8.41 3.09 0.74
CA LEU A 115 -6.96 3.03 0.59
C LEU A 115 -6.39 1.63 0.85
N LEU A 116 -6.86 0.91 1.87
CA LEU A 116 -6.25 -0.37 2.26
C LEU A 116 -6.92 -1.58 1.61
N ARG A 117 -8.24 -1.52 1.41
CA ARG A 117 -9.05 -2.67 0.97
C ARG A 117 -9.76 -2.46 -0.37
N GLY A 118 -9.61 -1.28 -1.00
CA GLY A 118 -10.29 -0.97 -2.26
C GLY A 118 -11.82 -0.91 -2.18
N ARG A 119 -12.39 -0.83 -0.96
CA ARG A 119 -13.84 -0.66 -0.72
C ARG A 119 -14.29 0.77 -1.02
N TRP A 120 -15.60 1.02 -1.15
CA TRP A 120 -16.16 2.35 -1.43
C TRP A 120 -15.55 3.01 -2.68
N ARG A 121 -15.70 2.35 -3.84
CA ARG A 121 -15.13 2.85 -5.11
C ARG A 121 -15.79 4.14 -5.59
N GLU A 122 -17.06 4.33 -5.23
CA GLU A 122 -17.89 5.44 -5.64
C GLU A 122 -18.76 5.94 -4.48
N VAL A 123 -19.20 7.19 -4.59
CA VAL A 123 -20.26 7.78 -3.79
C VAL A 123 -21.52 7.86 -4.65
N CYS A 124 -22.63 7.38 -4.10
CA CYS A 124 -23.96 7.57 -4.63
C CYS A 124 -24.44 8.98 -4.29
N ILE A 125 -24.77 9.78 -5.28
CA ILE A 125 -25.25 11.15 -5.11
C ILE A 125 -26.76 11.12 -5.33
N VAL A 126 -27.50 11.50 -4.30
CA VAL A 126 -28.96 11.60 -4.33
C VAL A 126 -29.33 13.08 -4.36
N GLY A 127 -29.95 13.52 -5.45
CA GLY A 127 -30.31 14.92 -5.69
C GLY A 127 -31.65 15.06 -6.39
N LEU A 128 -32.28 16.22 -6.26
CA LEU A 128 -33.48 16.53 -7.03
C LEU A 128 -33.11 16.64 -8.51
N GLY A 129 -33.88 16.03 -9.39
CA GLY A 129 -33.61 16.09 -10.82
C GLY A 129 -33.66 17.54 -11.33
N GLY A 130 -32.52 18.06 -11.80
CA GLY A 130 -32.50 19.30 -12.55
C GLY A 130 -33.31 19.15 -13.85
N ARG A 131 -34.10 20.17 -14.21
CA ARG A 131 -34.75 20.25 -15.53
C ARG A 131 -33.66 20.45 -16.58
N GLY A 132 -33.26 19.38 -17.26
CA GLY A 132 -32.58 19.49 -18.55
C GLY A 132 -33.61 19.86 -19.63
N PRO A 133 -33.36 20.85 -20.50
CA PRO A 133 -34.25 21.15 -21.61
C PRO A 133 -34.14 20.12 -22.74
N GLY A 134 -35.27 19.52 -23.12
CA GLY A 134 -35.54 19.01 -24.47
C GLY A 134 -35.12 17.57 -24.79
N GLU A 135 -36.11 16.75 -25.15
CA GLU A 135 -35.96 15.42 -25.77
C GLU A 135 -35.53 15.55 -27.25
N TYR A 136 -34.51 14.81 -27.71
CA TYR A 136 -34.31 14.36 -29.12
C TYR A 136 -33.26 13.20 -29.20
N PRO A 137 -33.20 12.40 -30.31
CA PRO A 137 -32.75 11.00 -30.32
C PRO A 137 -31.24 10.73 -30.55
N MET A 138 -30.89 9.46 -30.37
CA MET A 138 -29.57 8.80 -30.28
C MET A 138 -28.69 8.83 -31.55
N PHE A 139 -27.36 8.93 -31.36
CA PHE A 139 -26.35 8.48 -32.33
C PHE A 139 -25.25 7.65 -31.65
N GLU A 140 -24.95 6.49 -32.23
CA GLU A 140 -23.95 5.50 -31.82
C GLU A 140 -22.51 5.89 -32.20
N GLY A 141 -21.56 5.65 -31.29
CA GLY A 141 -20.13 5.87 -31.49
C GLY A 141 -19.31 4.58 -31.33
N ARG A 142 -18.58 4.23 -32.39
CA ARG A 142 -17.78 3.01 -32.62
C ARG A 142 -16.53 2.92 -31.73
N SER A 143 -16.18 1.70 -31.32
CA SER A 143 -14.94 1.33 -30.64
C SER A 143 -13.73 1.25 -31.59
N MET A 144 -12.57 1.79 -31.19
CA MET A 144 -11.27 1.49 -31.80
C MET A 144 -10.48 0.55 -30.89
N SER A 145 -10.03 -0.58 -31.47
CA SER A 145 -9.01 -1.45 -30.88
C SER A 145 -7.62 -1.01 -31.33
N SER A 146 -6.62 -1.10 -30.45
CA SER A 146 -5.22 -1.20 -30.85
C SER A 146 -4.59 -2.46 -30.26
N SER A 147 -4.06 -3.29 -31.14
CA SER A 147 -3.09 -4.33 -30.81
C SER A 147 -1.70 -3.78 -31.12
N ASP A 148 -0.74 -3.93 -30.21
CA ASP A 148 0.62 -4.15 -30.67
C ASP A 148 1.47 -5.00 -29.72
N SER A 149 2.31 -5.79 -30.36
CA SER A 149 3.20 -6.82 -29.84
C SER A 149 4.52 -6.23 -29.33
N SER A 150 4.99 -6.70 -28.16
CA SER A 150 6.21 -6.18 -27.54
C SER A 150 7.41 -7.12 -27.70
N ALA A 151 8.47 -6.64 -28.34
CA ALA A 151 9.81 -7.24 -28.28
C ALA A 151 10.58 -6.79 -27.01
N HIS A 152 11.19 -7.75 -26.32
CA HIS A 152 12.00 -7.57 -25.12
C HIS A 152 13.40 -7.01 -25.47
N MET A 153 13.83 -5.96 -24.76
CA MET A 153 15.25 -5.59 -24.68
C MET A 153 15.64 -5.29 -23.23
N ARG A 154 16.91 -5.61 -22.96
CA ARG A 154 17.57 -5.76 -21.67
C ARG A 154 18.19 -4.43 -21.24
N ASP A 155 17.80 -3.90 -20.09
CA ASP A 155 18.54 -2.82 -19.42
C ASP A 155 19.59 -3.43 -18.48
N LYS A 156 20.83 -2.93 -18.54
CA LYS A 156 21.98 -3.45 -17.79
C LYS A 156 21.96 -3.03 -16.31
N ASN A 157 21.12 -2.06 -15.93
CA ASN A 157 21.07 -1.52 -14.57
C ASN A 157 19.96 -2.09 -13.67
N ASP A 158 19.06 -2.92 -14.22
CA ASP A 158 18.05 -3.62 -13.43
C ASP A 158 18.61 -4.94 -12.89
N ARG A 159 18.53 -5.12 -11.57
CA ARG A 159 18.91 -6.39 -10.94
C ARG A 159 17.79 -7.42 -11.07
N ILE A 160 16.54 -7.02 -11.31
CA ILE A 160 15.40 -7.91 -11.51
C ILE A 160 15.02 -7.92 -13.00
N GLN A 161 14.81 -9.11 -13.59
CA GLN A 161 14.37 -9.20 -14.99
C GLN A 161 12.86 -8.99 -15.09
N ARG A 162 12.45 -7.72 -15.17
CA ARG A 162 11.04 -7.34 -15.20
C ARG A 162 10.34 -7.87 -16.45
N GLY A 163 9.18 -8.48 -16.25
CA GLY A 163 8.35 -9.03 -17.33
C GLY A 163 8.76 -10.41 -17.84
N VAL A 164 9.78 -11.06 -17.26
CA VAL A 164 10.09 -12.47 -17.52
C VAL A 164 9.44 -13.33 -16.45
N TYR A 165 8.33 -13.98 -16.80
CA TYR A 165 7.54 -14.82 -15.90
C TYR A 165 7.92 -16.29 -16.08
N ARG A 166 9.09 -16.70 -15.57
CA ARG A 166 9.53 -18.10 -15.59
C ARG A 166 10.07 -18.54 -14.24
N PRO A 167 9.92 -19.83 -13.87
CA PRO A 167 10.53 -20.36 -12.66
C PRO A 167 12.06 -20.27 -12.72
N SER A 168 12.69 -19.91 -11.59
CA SER A 168 14.14 -20.01 -11.39
C SER A 168 14.40 -20.78 -10.09
N PRO A 169 14.38 -22.13 -10.11
CA PRO A 169 14.54 -22.93 -8.90
C PRO A 169 15.87 -22.68 -8.20
N LEU A 170 16.97 -22.55 -8.97
CA LEU A 170 18.30 -22.30 -8.41
C LEU A 170 18.42 -20.90 -7.80
N GLY A 171 17.94 -19.86 -8.48
CA GLY A 171 17.93 -18.51 -7.91
C GLY A 171 17.03 -18.39 -6.68
N THR A 172 15.89 -19.09 -6.71
CA THR A 172 14.96 -19.15 -5.57
C THR A 172 15.58 -19.87 -4.38
N GLY A 173 16.15 -21.06 -4.60
CA GLY A 173 16.82 -21.83 -3.55
C GLY A 173 17.99 -21.08 -2.92
N LEU A 174 18.85 -20.45 -3.75
CA LEU A 174 19.94 -19.61 -3.25
C LEU A 174 19.44 -18.45 -2.41
N PHE A 175 18.41 -17.74 -2.87
CA PHE A 175 17.87 -16.61 -2.12
C PHE A 175 17.30 -17.06 -0.77
N LEU A 176 16.44 -18.09 -0.76
CA LEU A 176 15.83 -18.60 0.47
C LEU A 176 16.90 -19.09 1.46
N GLY A 177 17.89 -19.84 0.98
CA GLY A 177 19.00 -20.34 1.80
C GLY A 177 19.85 -19.22 2.39
N LEU A 178 20.33 -18.30 1.55
CA LEU A 178 21.18 -17.19 1.99
C LEU A 178 20.43 -16.25 2.95
N ARG A 179 19.14 -16.00 2.72
CA ARG A 179 18.32 -15.20 3.63
C ARG A 179 18.03 -15.91 4.95
N ALA A 180 17.86 -17.24 4.94
CA ALA A 180 17.69 -18.03 6.16
C ALA A 180 18.98 -18.11 7.01
N LEU A 181 20.16 -18.04 6.38
CA LEU A 181 21.44 -18.01 7.09
C LEU A 181 21.73 -16.65 7.76
N ASP A 182 21.12 -15.56 7.29
CA ASP A 182 21.40 -14.24 7.82
C ASP A 182 21.05 -14.08 9.31
N PRO A 183 19.86 -14.45 9.81
CA PRO A 183 19.59 -14.44 11.25
C PRO A 183 20.60 -15.23 12.09
N PHE A 184 21.12 -16.35 11.55
CA PHE A 184 22.17 -17.11 12.22
C PHE A 184 23.45 -16.27 12.35
N PHE A 185 23.91 -15.62 11.27
CA PHE A 185 25.07 -14.73 11.34
C PHE A 185 24.85 -13.54 12.29
N GLN A 186 23.66 -12.93 12.27
CA GLN A 186 23.34 -11.82 13.18
C GLN A 186 23.34 -12.27 14.64
N TYR A 187 22.84 -13.47 14.92
CA TYR A 187 22.94 -14.08 16.25
C TYR A 187 24.41 -14.27 16.67
N GLN A 188 25.29 -14.75 15.79
CA GLN A 188 26.71 -14.92 16.11
C GLN A 188 27.41 -13.59 16.46
N ILE A 189 27.09 -12.50 15.76
CA ILE A 189 27.61 -11.17 16.09
C ILE A 189 27.08 -10.71 17.45
N LEU A 190 25.77 -10.85 17.68
CA LEU A 190 25.12 -10.35 18.90
C LEU A 190 25.46 -11.19 20.14
N ALA A 191 25.42 -12.52 20.08
CA ALA A 191 25.65 -13.40 21.23
C ALA A 191 27.14 -13.64 21.49
N HIS A 192 27.94 -13.80 20.45
CA HIS A 192 29.32 -14.29 20.56
C HIS A 192 30.38 -13.26 20.15
N GLY A 193 29.97 -12.05 19.71
CA GLY A 193 30.91 -10.99 19.35
C GLY A 193 31.72 -11.29 18.10
N VAL A 194 31.19 -12.13 17.19
CA VAL A 194 31.83 -12.39 15.89
C VAL A 194 32.00 -11.06 15.14
N GLY A 195 33.21 -10.81 14.62
CA GLY A 195 33.56 -9.54 13.97
C GLY A 195 34.10 -8.44 14.91
N SER A 196 34.14 -8.68 16.23
CA SER A 196 34.76 -7.77 17.22
C SER A 196 36.21 -7.40 16.90
N SER A 197 36.98 -8.28 16.26
CA SER A 197 38.35 -7.99 15.84
C SER A 197 38.44 -6.78 14.90
N ILE A 198 37.40 -6.51 14.10
CA ILE A 198 37.34 -5.31 13.24
C ILE A 198 37.20 -4.06 14.11
N ILE A 199 36.33 -4.11 15.13
CA ILE A 199 36.13 -3.00 16.07
C ILE A 199 37.45 -2.66 16.78
N HIS A 200 38.15 -3.66 17.30
CA HIS A 200 39.43 -3.46 17.99
C HIS A 200 40.55 -2.96 17.07
N LYS A 201 40.61 -3.44 15.82
CA LYS A 201 41.57 -2.93 14.80
C LYS A 201 41.33 -1.46 14.47
N LEU A 202 40.10 -0.98 14.57
CA LEU A 202 39.74 0.43 14.37
C LEU A 202 39.86 1.26 15.66
N GLY A 203 40.44 0.70 16.73
CA GLY A 203 40.63 1.38 18.02
C GLY A 203 39.38 1.44 18.91
N GLY A 204 38.31 0.72 18.54
CA GLY A 204 37.08 0.65 19.31
C GLY A 204 37.09 -0.41 20.41
N GLN A 205 36.11 -0.32 21.30
CA GLN A 205 35.83 -1.31 22.33
C GLN A 205 34.47 -1.95 22.10
N THR A 206 34.33 -3.22 22.49
CA THR A 206 33.08 -3.96 22.41
C THR A 206 32.24 -3.74 23.65
N LEU A 207 30.92 -3.71 23.46
CA LEU A 207 29.98 -3.62 24.55
C LEU A 207 29.85 -4.95 25.29
N PRO A 208 29.68 -4.90 26.62
CA PRO A 208 29.32 -6.09 27.38
C PRO A 208 27.97 -6.63 26.91
N GLN A 209 27.74 -7.93 27.12
CA GLN A 209 26.51 -8.60 26.67
C GLN A 209 25.25 -8.05 27.38
N GLY A 210 25.41 -7.59 28.62
CA GLY A 210 24.32 -7.20 29.51
C GLY A 210 23.62 -8.42 30.13
N PRO A 211 22.72 -8.23 31.10
CA PRO A 211 21.94 -9.32 31.65
C PRO A 211 21.01 -9.91 30.58
N PRO A 212 20.89 -11.25 30.49
CA PRO A 212 19.98 -11.89 29.56
C PRO A 212 18.52 -11.61 29.92
N LEU A 213 17.65 -11.63 28.92
CA LEU A 213 16.21 -11.62 29.14
C LEU A 213 15.79 -12.92 29.87
N VAL A 214 14.92 -12.81 30.87
CA VAL A 214 14.35 -13.94 31.61
C VAL A 214 12.84 -13.93 31.42
N THR A 215 12.31 -14.90 30.68
CA THR A 215 10.87 -15.08 30.42
C THR A 215 10.33 -16.44 30.85
N ASN A 216 11.21 -17.35 31.31
CA ASN A 216 10.94 -18.76 31.53
C ASN A 216 10.42 -19.46 30.27
N SER A 217 10.99 -19.12 29.11
CA SER A 217 10.62 -19.68 27.81
C SER A 217 11.85 -20.12 27.01
N PHE A 218 11.65 -20.76 25.85
CA PHE A 218 12.75 -21.17 24.97
C PHE A 218 13.62 -19.99 24.49
N ILE A 219 13.11 -18.76 24.54
CA ILE A 219 13.84 -17.54 24.15
C ILE A 219 15.02 -17.31 25.07
N ASP A 220 14.93 -17.71 26.35
CA ASP A 220 15.98 -17.53 27.34
C ASP A 220 17.26 -18.31 26.96
N GLN A 221 17.13 -19.39 26.16
CA GLN A 221 18.26 -20.16 25.65
C GLN A 221 19.17 -19.37 24.70
N LEU A 222 18.67 -18.26 24.14
CA LEU A 222 19.47 -17.37 23.30
C LEU A 222 20.49 -16.55 24.09
N GLY A 223 20.31 -16.41 25.42
CA GLY A 223 21.24 -15.69 26.29
C GLY A 223 21.42 -14.20 25.95
N LEU A 224 20.50 -13.63 25.16
CA LEU A 224 20.57 -12.25 24.69
C LEU A 224 19.90 -11.30 25.69
N SER A 225 20.48 -10.11 25.85
CA SER A 225 19.81 -9.00 26.52
C SER A 225 18.56 -8.56 25.73
N PRO A 226 17.56 -7.92 26.37
CA PRO A 226 16.34 -7.48 25.70
C PRO A 226 16.61 -6.64 24.43
N TYR A 227 17.61 -5.76 24.47
CA TYR A 227 18.02 -4.94 23.33
C TYR A 227 18.54 -5.81 22.16
N ARG A 228 19.47 -6.73 22.44
CA ARG A 228 20.04 -7.64 21.44
C ARG A 228 18.97 -8.53 20.81
N LEU A 229 17.99 -8.97 21.60
CA LEU A 229 16.87 -9.77 21.11
C LEU A 229 15.97 -8.99 20.15
N VAL A 230 15.71 -7.70 20.41
CA VAL A 230 14.96 -6.84 19.47
C VAL A 230 15.70 -6.75 18.13
N LEU A 231 17.02 -6.48 18.14
CA LEU A 231 17.81 -6.41 16.90
C LEU A 231 17.85 -7.74 16.14
N LEU A 232 17.97 -8.87 16.85
CA LEU A 232 17.87 -10.20 16.23
C LEU A 232 16.48 -10.42 15.60
N THR A 233 15.42 -10.01 16.30
CA THR A 233 14.04 -10.09 15.79
C THR A 233 13.86 -9.26 14.52
N MET A 234 14.47 -8.07 14.46
CA MET A 234 14.47 -7.24 13.24
C MET A 234 15.22 -7.92 12.07
N ALA A 235 16.33 -8.61 12.35
CA ALA A 235 17.02 -9.40 11.33
C ALA A 235 16.15 -10.56 10.83
N ILE A 236 15.57 -11.35 11.75
CA ILE A 236 14.65 -12.45 11.43
C ILE A 236 13.46 -11.95 10.60
N GLY A 237 12.77 -10.91 11.06
CA GLY A 237 11.62 -10.33 10.37
C GLY A 237 11.96 -9.87 8.95
N SER A 238 13.16 -9.32 8.75
CA SER A 238 13.61 -8.88 7.43
C SER A 238 13.85 -10.05 6.47
N ALA A 239 14.37 -11.17 6.98
CA ALA A 239 14.58 -12.41 6.22
C ALA A 239 13.25 -13.07 5.88
N VAL A 240 12.36 -13.21 6.86
CA VAL A 240 11.01 -13.76 6.67
C VAL A 240 10.24 -12.94 5.64
N LYS A 241 10.23 -11.61 5.75
CA LYS A 241 9.54 -10.73 4.78
C LYS A 241 10.07 -10.92 3.37
N GLN A 242 11.39 -10.98 3.19
CA GLN A 242 11.98 -11.11 1.85
C GLN A 242 11.74 -12.48 1.24
N ASN A 243 11.80 -13.54 2.05
CA ASN A 243 11.42 -14.88 1.62
C ASN A 243 9.94 -14.93 1.22
N TYR A 244 9.06 -14.34 2.04
CA TYR A 244 7.63 -14.19 1.72
C TYR A 244 7.41 -13.39 0.43
N TRP A 245 8.15 -12.30 0.21
CA TRP A 245 8.05 -11.55 -1.04
C TRP A 245 8.40 -12.44 -2.25
N LEU A 246 9.48 -13.22 -2.17
CA LEU A 246 9.88 -14.05 -3.30
C LEU A 246 8.87 -15.16 -3.60
N VAL A 247 8.42 -15.92 -2.59
CA VAL A 247 7.52 -17.07 -2.80
C VAL A 247 6.05 -16.68 -2.88
N GLY A 248 5.68 -15.59 -2.21
CA GLY A 248 4.30 -15.20 -1.96
C GLY A 248 3.86 -13.97 -2.76
N ILE A 249 4.76 -13.20 -3.36
CA ILE A 249 4.41 -11.97 -4.09
C ILE A 249 5.01 -11.94 -5.50
N SER A 250 6.31 -12.20 -5.64
CA SER A 250 7.02 -12.12 -6.91
C SER A 250 6.53 -13.20 -7.88
N ASN A 251 6.24 -12.79 -9.11
CA ASN A 251 6.01 -13.71 -10.23
C ASN A 251 7.14 -13.61 -11.27
N GLU A 252 8.14 -12.77 -11.01
CA GLU A 252 9.26 -12.52 -11.91
C GLU A 252 10.40 -13.48 -11.60
N GLU A 253 11.14 -13.85 -12.65
CA GLU A 253 12.34 -14.64 -12.50
C GLU A 253 13.36 -13.91 -11.61
N LEU A 254 13.93 -14.65 -10.65
CA LEU A 254 15.09 -14.20 -9.89
C LEU A 254 16.35 -14.91 -10.40
N PRO A 255 17.23 -14.21 -11.16
CA PRO A 255 18.50 -14.79 -11.58
C PRO A 255 19.40 -15.12 -10.38
N PRO A 256 20.21 -16.19 -10.43
CA PRO A 256 21.10 -16.58 -9.34
C PRO A 256 22.06 -15.48 -8.87
N GLY A 257 22.66 -14.73 -9.81
CA GLY A 257 23.56 -13.62 -9.47
C GLY A 257 22.84 -12.50 -8.72
N THR A 258 21.60 -12.20 -9.09
CA THR A 258 20.75 -11.24 -8.37
C THR A 258 20.40 -11.76 -6.97
N ALA A 259 20.03 -13.04 -6.87
CA ALA A 259 19.70 -13.67 -5.59
C ALA A 259 20.86 -13.53 -4.59
N VAL A 260 22.08 -13.84 -5.03
CA VAL A 260 23.29 -13.69 -4.23
C VAL A 260 23.55 -12.22 -3.89
N GLY A 261 23.53 -11.32 -4.89
CA GLY A 261 23.82 -9.90 -4.69
C GLY A 261 22.84 -9.20 -3.72
N VAL A 262 21.54 -9.49 -3.83
CA VAL A 262 20.54 -8.95 -2.91
C VAL A 262 20.70 -9.54 -1.52
N SER A 263 20.94 -10.85 -1.40
CA SER A 263 21.15 -11.49 -0.09
C SER A 263 22.39 -10.94 0.60
N ALA A 264 23.50 -10.80 -0.12
CA ALA A 264 24.75 -10.22 0.39
C ALA A 264 24.56 -8.77 0.87
N LEU A 265 23.88 -7.92 0.10
CA LEU A 265 23.58 -6.54 0.53
C LEU A 265 22.75 -6.51 1.82
N ASN A 266 21.82 -7.45 1.99
CA ASN A 266 21.02 -7.53 3.20
C ASN A 266 21.86 -7.94 4.40
N THR A 267 22.65 -9.00 4.26
CA THR A 267 23.54 -9.49 5.32
C THR A 267 24.60 -8.45 5.68
N ILE A 268 25.25 -7.81 4.71
CA ILE A 268 26.26 -6.78 4.98
C ILE A 268 25.65 -5.63 5.79
N MET A 269 24.50 -5.10 5.38
CA MET A 269 23.87 -3.99 6.09
C MET A 269 23.36 -4.39 7.49
N ASN A 270 22.81 -5.60 7.65
CA ASN A 270 22.41 -6.11 8.95
C ASN A 270 23.64 -6.28 9.85
N SER A 271 24.73 -6.83 9.32
CA SER A 271 26.00 -6.99 10.03
C SER A 271 26.62 -5.64 10.41
N LEU A 272 26.57 -4.63 9.54
CA LEU A 272 27.00 -3.26 9.87
C LEU A 272 26.18 -2.70 11.04
N ASN A 273 24.85 -2.86 11.01
CA ASN A 273 23.99 -2.44 12.13
C ASN A 273 24.41 -3.14 13.42
N THR A 274 24.53 -4.48 13.43
CA THR A 274 24.88 -5.23 14.64
C THR A 274 26.31 -4.99 15.12
N LEU A 275 27.27 -4.77 14.22
CA LEU A 275 28.65 -4.44 14.59
C LEU A 275 28.74 -3.03 15.18
N LEU A 276 28.05 -2.05 14.60
CA LEU A 276 27.95 -0.71 15.17
C LEU A 276 27.20 -0.72 16.52
N PHE A 277 26.17 -1.56 16.65
CA PHE A 277 25.50 -1.77 17.93
C PHE A 277 26.44 -2.37 18.98
N THR A 278 27.34 -3.29 18.61
CA THR A 278 28.26 -3.93 19.57
C THR A 278 29.50 -3.09 19.87
N CYS A 279 29.73 -1.99 19.14
CA CYS A 279 30.82 -1.05 19.41
C CYS A 279 30.36 0.02 20.41
N SER A 280 31.09 0.18 21.52
CA SER A 280 30.72 1.11 22.60
C SER A 280 30.62 2.57 22.16
N LEU A 281 31.37 2.96 21.12
CA LEU A 281 31.36 4.33 20.58
C LEU A 281 30.14 4.64 19.71
N THR A 282 29.54 3.63 19.08
CA THR A 282 28.47 3.83 18.09
C THR A 282 27.13 3.26 18.50
N SER A 283 27.09 2.48 19.58
CA SER A 283 25.88 1.81 20.01
C SER A 283 24.79 2.76 20.48
N ALA A 284 23.58 2.53 19.99
CA ALA A 284 22.39 3.23 20.45
C ALA A 284 22.03 2.97 21.92
N SER A 285 22.55 1.90 22.55
CA SER A 285 22.27 1.61 23.96
C SER A 285 23.09 2.45 24.94
N VAL A 286 24.13 3.14 24.48
CA VAL A 286 25.01 3.99 25.31
C VAL A 286 24.78 5.46 24.99
N ASN A 287 23.54 5.90 25.15
CA ASN A 287 23.12 7.29 24.90
C ASN A 287 22.73 8.05 26.18
N GLY A 288 23.00 7.47 27.35
CA GLY A 288 22.63 8.04 28.66
C GLY A 288 21.18 7.82 29.08
N GLU A 289 20.35 7.18 28.25
CA GLU A 289 18.96 6.87 28.57
C GLU A 289 18.82 5.49 29.23
N HIS A 290 17.80 5.34 30.08
CA HIS A 290 17.40 4.04 30.61
C HIS A 290 16.73 3.20 29.54
N PHE A 291 16.85 1.87 29.66
CA PHE A 291 16.14 0.95 28.77
C PHE A 291 14.61 1.04 29.00
N PRO A 292 13.79 1.07 27.93
CA PRO A 292 14.17 1.09 26.51
C PRO A 292 14.56 2.49 26.02
N GLN A 293 15.68 2.59 25.30
CA GLN A 293 16.18 3.83 24.74
C GLN A 293 15.29 4.34 23.59
N THR A 294 15.20 5.66 23.44
CA THR A 294 14.41 6.34 22.40
C THR A 294 14.77 5.88 20.98
N PRO A 295 16.05 5.73 20.58
CA PRO A 295 16.41 5.20 19.27
C PRO A 295 15.90 3.77 19.06
N LEU A 296 15.85 2.92 20.10
CA LEU A 296 15.29 1.58 19.98
C LEU A 296 13.78 1.63 19.69
N LEU A 297 13.04 2.47 20.42
CA LEU A 297 11.59 2.62 20.24
C LEU A 297 11.24 3.17 18.87
N VAL A 298 11.87 4.29 18.48
CA VAL A 298 11.64 4.94 17.18
C VAL A 298 12.12 4.05 16.05
N GLY A 299 13.32 3.48 16.16
CA GLY A 299 13.88 2.58 15.17
C GLY A 299 13.00 1.33 14.94
N THR A 300 12.49 0.72 16.00
CA THR A 300 11.55 -0.40 15.91
C THR A 300 10.22 0.02 15.27
N GLY A 301 9.70 1.20 15.60
CA GLY A 301 8.50 1.75 14.98
C GLY A 301 8.65 1.98 13.48
N LEU A 302 9.75 2.62 13.06
CA LEU A 302 10.10 2.83 11.64
C LEU A 302 10.29 1.50 10.91
N TYR A 303 10.95 0.54 11.55
CA TYR A 303 11.14 -0.81 11.04
C TYR A 303 9.80 -1.50 10.77
N ALA A 304 8.92 -1.57 11.76
CA ALA A 304 7.62 -2.22 11.62
C ALA A 304 6.76 -1.53 10.56
N ALA A 305 6.69 -0.19 10.60
CA ALA A 305 5.94 0.60 9.61
C ALA A 305 6.47 0.36 8.19
N GLY A 306 7.79 0.37 7.99
CA GLY A 306 8.39 0.17 6.68
C GLY A 306 8.14 -1.23 6.12
N ILE A 307 8.26 -2.28 6.96
CA ILE A 307 7.93 -3.66 6.60
C ILE A 307 6.45 -3.78 6.17
N ILE A 308 5.53 -3.17 6.92
CA ILE A 308 4.10 -3.18 6.62
C ILE A 308 3.82 -2.45 5.31
N ILE A 309 4.33 -1.23 5.13
CA ILE A 309 4.10 -0.40 3.94
C ILE A 309 4.60 -1.12 2.68
N GLU A 310 5.83 -1.65 2.72
CA GLU A 310 6.41 -2.35 1.58
C GLU A 310 5.62 -3.62 1.25
N THR A 311 5.33 -4.45 2.24
CA THR A 311 4.64 -5.73 2.02
C THR A 311 3.19 -5.52 1.55
N LEU A 312 2.46 -4.61 2.20
CA LEU A 312 1.05 -4.37 1.88
C LEU A 312 0.88 -3.73 0.51
N SER A 313 1.72 -2.76 0.14
CA SER A 313 1.63 -2.12 -1.18
C SER A 313 1.87 -3.12 -2.31
N GLU A 314 2.87 -3.99 -2.16
CA GLU A 314 3.15 -5.07 -3.09
C GLU A 314 2.01 -6.10 -3.15
N GLN A 315 1.42 -6.46 -2.01
CA GLN A 315 0.28 -7.37 -1.94
C GLN A 315 -0.95 -6.81 -2.66
N GLN A 316 -1.25 -5.53 -2.45
CA GLN A 316 -2.34 -4.83 -3.14
C GLN A 316 -2.14 -4.87 -4.67
N ARG A 317 -0.91 -4.63 -5.13
CA ARG A 317 -0.55 -4.70 -6.55
C ARG A 317 -0.67 -6.13 -7.10
N LYS A 318 -0.29 -7.14 -6.32
CA LYS A 318 -0.45 -8.56 -6.70
C LYS A 318 -1.92 -8.91 -6.90
N TRP A 319 -2.79 -8.58 -5.94
CA TRP A 319 -4.22 -8.86 -6.05
C TRP A 319 -4.85 -8.19 -7.27
N PHE A 320 -4.48 -6.95 -7.57
CA PHE A 320 -4.93 -6.27 -8.78
C PHE A 320 -4.51 -6.99 -10.06
N LYS A 321 -3.24 -7.42 -10.14
CA LYS A 321 -2.69 -8.11 -11.33
C LYS A 321 -3.23 -9.52 -11.52
N GLN A 322 -3.70 -10.19 -10.47
CA GLN A 322 -4.27 -11.54 -10.54
C GLN A 322 -5.65 -11.56 -11.21
N ASP A 323 -6.38 -10.45 -11.18
CA ASP A 323 -7.67 -10.33 -11.85
C ASP A 323 -7.48 -10.19 -13.38
N PRO A 324 -8.00 -11.14 -14.19
CA PRO A 324 -7.90 -11.09 -15.64
C PRO A 324 -8.47 -9.82 -16.27
N ALA A 325 -9.44 -9.16 -15.63
CA ALA A 325 -10.02 -7.90 -16.11
C ALA A 325 -9.04 -6.72 -16.07
N ASN A 326 -7.93 -6.86 -15.33
CA ASN A 326 -6.89 -5.86 -15.22
C ASN A 326 -5.67 -6.13 -16.11
N LYS A 327 -5.73 -7.13 -16.99
CA LYS A 327 -4.66 -7.39 -17.96
C LYS A 327 -4.37 -6.13 -18.78
N GLY A 328 -3.08 -5.76 -18.85
CA GLY A 328 -2.62 -4.55 -19.55
C GLY A 328 -2.89 -3.23 -18.82
N ARG A 329 -3.52 -3.24 -17.65
CA ARG A 329 -3.80 -2.02 -16.87
C ARG A 329 -2.69 -1.71 -15.88
N CYS A 330 -2.38 -0.42 -15.72
CA CYS A 330 -1.45 0.04 -14.70
C CYS A 330 -2.13 0.08 -13.33
N TYR A 331 -1.49 -0.47 -12.29
CA TYR A 331 -2.00 -0.37 -10.93
C TYR A 331 -1.67 1.00 -10.34
N GLN A 332 -2.71 1.75 -9.98
CA GLN A 332 -2.62 3.11 -9.44
C GLN A 332 -3.29 3.23 -8.06
N GLY A 333 -3.67 2.08 -7.48
CA GLY A 333 -4.55 1.98 -6.32
C GLY A 333 -3.82 1.86 -4.98
N GLY A 334 -4.62 1.94 -3.91
CA GLY A 334 -4.16 1.72 -2.55
C GLY A 334 -2.99 2.59 -2.14
N LEU A 335 -1.97 2.02 -1.50
CA LEU A 335 -0.80 2.79 -1.04
C LEU A 335 -0.02 3.46 -2.18
N PHE A 336 -0.07 2.90 -3.39
CA PHE A 336 0.54 3.50 -4.58
C PHE A 336 -0.13 4.83 -4.98
N ALA A 337 -1.36 5.09 -4.55
CA ALA A 337 -2.01 6.39 -4.76
C ALA A 337 -1.44 7.51 -3.88
N LEU A 338 -0.63 7.19 -2.87
CA LEU A 338 0.06 8.18 -2.04
C LEU A 338 1.43 8.55 -2.61
N SER A 339 2.11 7.59 -3.24
CA SER A 339 3.41 7.76 -3.90
C SER A 339 3.61 6.63 -4.91
N ARG A 340 4.14 6.97 -6.09
CA ARG A 340 4.36 6.01 -7.19
C ARG A 340 5.32 4.89 -6.82
N HIS A 341 6.22 5.11 -5.86
CA HIS A 341 7.20 4.14 -5.36
C HIS A 341 7.12 3.97 -3.84
N ILE A 342 5.90 3.90 -3.29
CA ILE A 342 5.65 3.72 -1.85
C ILE A 342 6.34 2.47 -1.26
N ASN A 343 6.53 1.42 -2.06
CA ASN A 343 7.24 0.22 -1.67
C ASN A 343 8.74 0.50 -1.42
N TYR A 344 9.38 1.32 -2.24
CA TYR A 344 10.77 1.76 -2.04
C TYR A 344 10.87 2.67 -0.81
N PHE A 345 9.89 3.54 -0.58
CA PHE A 345 9.82 4.32 0.65
C PHE A 345 9.72 3.43 1.89
N GLY A 346 8.83 2.42 1.86
CA GLY A 346 8.74 1.42 2.92
C GLY A 346 10.06 0.70 3.14
N TYR A 347 10.77 0.34 2.06
CA TYR A 347 12.08 -0.30 2.14
C TYR A 347 13.12 0.57 2.85
N THR A 348 13.24 1.84 2.43
CA THR A 348 14.12 2.82 3.07
C THR A 348 13.75 2.99 4.54
N LEU A 349 12.45 3.10 4.85
CA LEU A 349 11.97 3.31 6.21
C LEU A 349 12.39 2.20 7.17
N TRP A 350 12.25 0.92 6.78
CA TRP A 350 12.61 -0.16 7.70
C TRP A 350 14.13 -0.36 7.81
N ARG A 351 14.88 -0.07 6.74
CA ARG A 351 16.35 -0.06 6.79
C ARG A 351 16.87 1.04 7.72
N THR A 352 16.32 2.24 7.61
CA THR A 352 16.58 3.35 8.53
C THR A 352 16.18 2.99 9.95
N GLY A 353 15.03 2.36 10.15
CA GLY A 353 14.57 1.93 11.47
C GLY A 353 15.53 0.98 12.17
N PHE A 354 16.04 -0.03 11.47
CA PHE A 354 17.08 -0.91 12.00
C PHE A 354 18.36 -0.12 12.33
N ALA A 355 18.84 0.72 11.42
CA ALA A 355 20.02 1.53 11.66
C ALA A 355 19.90 2.46 12.89
N VAL A 356 18.75 3.12 13.07
CA VAL A 356 18.45 3.95 14.26
C VAL A 356 18.41 3.10 15.53
N ALA A 357 17.73 1.96 15.51
CA ALA A 357 17.66 1.07 16.65
C ALA A 357 19.04 0.51 17.03
N ALA A 358 19.94 0.30 16.07
CA ALA A 358 21.24 -0.30 16.33
C ALA A 358 22.31 0.73 16.75
N ALA A 359 22.41 1.85 16.02
CA ALA A 359 23.52 2.79 16.15
C ALA A 359 23.10 4.28 16.13
N GLY A 360 21.84 4.55 16.45
CA GLY A 360 21.34 5.89 16.72
C GLY A 360 21.07 6.73 15.47
N TRP A 361 20.76 8.00 15.72
CA TRP A 361 20.25 8.92 14.70
C TRP A 361 21.21 9.15 13.53
N THR A 362 22.50 9.32 13.80
CA THR A 362 23.51 9.59 12.78
C THR A 362 23.61 8.45 11.77
N TRP A 363 23.75 7.21 12.25
CA TRP A 363 23.78 6.05 11.37
C TRP A 363 22.44 5.84 10.64
N GLY A 364 21.33 6.05 11.34
CA GLY A 364 19.99 6.08 10.74
C GLY A 364 19.88 7.02 9.55
N ALA A 365 20.34 8.26 9.69
CA ALA A 365 20.34 9.28 8.64
C ALA A 365 21.22 8.89 7.44
N ILE A 366 22.41 8.31 7.70
CA ILE A 366 23.30 7.81 6.64
C ILE A 366 22.62 6.70 5.84
N VAL A 367 22.00 5.73 6.51
CA VAL A 367 21.29 4.63 5.85
C VAL A 367 20.06 5.13 5.08
N ALA A 368 19.33 6.10 5.64
CA ALA A 368 18.21 6.74 4.96
C ALA A 368 18.67 7.42 3.67
N ALA A 369 19.73 8.23 3.73
CA ALA A 369 20.29 8.94 2.60
C ALA A 369 20.79 7.97 1.52
N PHE A 370 21.49 6.90 1.92
CA PHE A 370 21.99 5.88 1.00
C PHE A 370 20.87 5.23 0.19
N PHE A 371 19.82 4.72 0.84
CA PHE A 371 18.72 4.06 0.12
C PHE A 371 17.84 5.05 -0.63
N ALA A 372 17.60 6.24 -0.09
CA ALA A 372 16.91 7.29 -0.84
C ALA A 372 17.68 7.64 -2.12
N TYR A 373 19.00 7.79 -2.05
CA TYR A 373 19.83 8.05 -3.23
C TYR A 373 19.79 6.87 -4.22
N ASP A 374 20.03 5.63 -3.79
CA ASP A 374 20.02 4.46 -4.68
C ASP A 374 18.67 4.29 -5.41
N PHE A 375 17.54 4.46 -4.70
CA PHE A 375 16.24 4.38 -5.35
C PHE A 375 16.00 5.54 -6.32
N ASN A 376 16.33 6.78 -5.96
CA ASN A 376 16.05 7.92 -6.82
C ASN A 376 17.00 8.01 -8.03
N ALA A 377 18.27 7.65 -7.86
CA ALA A 377 19.26 7.70 -8.93
C ALA A 377 19.18 6.48 -9.87
N ARG A 378 18.72 5.32 -9.38
CA ARG A 378 18.77 4.07 -10.14
C ARG A 378 17.45 3.31 -10.15
N GLY A 379 16.87 3.02 -8.99
CA GLY A 379 15.70 2.15 -8.88
C GLY A 379 14.41 2.68 -9.53
N ILE A 380 14.17 3.99 -9.39
CA ILE A 380 12.98 4.67 -9.92
C ILE A 380 13.13 4.94 -11.42
N PRO A 381 14.24 5.53 -11.93
CA PRO A 381 14.40 5.75 -13.37
C PRO A 381 14.22 4.48 -14.21
N VAL A 382 14.81 3.35 -13.79
CA VAL A 382 14.66 2.06 -14.47
C VAL A 382 13.21 1.60 -14.50
N LEU A 383 12.47 1.75 -13.38
CA LEU A 383 11.08 1.35 -13.30
C LEU A 383 10.16 2.30 -14.08
N ASP A 384 10.45 3.61 -14.08
CA ASP A 384 9.69 4.60 -14.84
C ASP A 384 9.79 4.29 -16.35
N ALA A 385 11.00 4.06 -16.87
CA ALA A 385 11.22 3.69 -18.27
C ALA A 385 10.49 2.39 -18.66
N TYR A 386 10.54 1.37 -17.78
CA TYR A 386 9.78 0.13 -17.99
C TYR A 386 8.26 0.38 -18.05
N CYS A 387 7.73 1.17 -17.12
CA CYS A 387 6.30 1.48 -17.04
C CYS A 387 5.84 2.36 -18.21
N GLU A 388 6.66 3.31 -18.67
CA GLU A 388 6.38 4.13 -19.86
C GLU A 388 6.25 3.25 -21.09
N LYS A 389 7.21 2.35 -21.33
CA LYS A 389 7.16 1.42 -22.46
C LYS A 389 5.94 0.48 -22.39
N ARG A 390 5.57 0.03 -21.19
CA ARG A 390 4.50 -0.97 -21.00
C ARG A 390 3.09 -0.36 -21.01
N TYR A 391 2.89 0.80 -20.40
CA TYR A 391 1.57 1.36 -20.13
C TYR A 391 1.29 2.69 -20.86
N GLY A 392 2.32 3.35 -21.41
CA GLY A 392 2.18 4.57 -22.22
C GLY A 392 1.32 5.64 -21.55
N ALA A 393 0.20 5.99 -22.19
CA ALA A 393 -0.73 7.02 -21.73
C ALA A 393 -1.27 6.79 -20.31
N GLN A 394 -1.49 5.53 -19.90
CA GLN A 394 -1.94 5.23 -18.53
C GLN A 394 -0.89 5.62 -17.48
N TRP A 395 0.40 5.45 -17.80
CA TRP A 395 1.48 5.86 -16.90
C TRP A 395 1.61 7.38 -16.84
N ALA A 396 1.49 8.06 -17.99
CA ALA A 396 1.46 9.53 -18.03
C ALA A 396 0.28 10.13 -17.25
N GLU A 397 -0.89 9.51 -17.31
CA GLU A 397 -2.03 9.89 -16.47
C GLU A 397 -1.75 9.64 -14.99
N TYR A 398 -1.16 8.49 -14.65
CA TYR A 398 -0.82 8.18 -13.27
C TYR A 398 0.19 9.17 -12.67
N LYS A 399 1.23 9.56 -13.43
CA LYS A 399 2.20 10.59 -13.00
C LYS A 399 1.54 11.95 -12.73
N ARG A 400 0.50 12.31 -13.51
CA ARG A 400 -0.27 13.53 -13.28
C ARG A 400 -1.15 13.44 -12.02
N ASN A 401 -1.76 12.28 -11.80
CA ASN A 401 -2.67 12.07 -10.67
C ASN A 401 -1.95 11.86 -9.34
N VAL A 402 -0.76 11.26 -9.37
CA VAL A 402 0.10 10.96 -8.22
C VAL A 402 1.46 11.61 -8.45
N PRO A 403 1.60 12.92 -8.13
CA PRO A 403 2.83 13.66 -8.40
C PRO A 403 4.01 13.13 -7.59
N TYR A 404 3.76 12.70 -6.34
CA TYR A 404 4.76 12.16 -5.44
C TYR A 404 5.34 10.85 -5.98
N GLN A 405 6.64 10.86 -6.20
CA GLN A 405 7.43 9.77 -6.73
C GLN A 405 7.88 8.82 -5.63
N PHE A 406 8.38 9.34 -4.51
CA PHE A 406 9.05 8.55 -3.48
C PHE A 406 8.44 8.75 -2.09
N VAL A 407 8.57 9.95 -1.51
CA VAL A 407 8.03 10.32 -0.19
C VAL A 407 6.63 10.93 -0.34
N PRO A 408 5.58 10.26 0.17
CA PRO A 408 4.22 10.79 0.12
C PRO A 408 4.10 12.21 0.68
N GLY A 409 3.48 13.11 -0.09
CA GLY A 409 3.28 14.49 0.34
C GLY A 409 4.49 15.42 0.18
N VAL A 410 5.67 14.89 -0.20
CA VAL A 410 6.91 15.67 -0.26
C VAL A 410 7.57 15.60 -1.64
N TYR A 411 7.92 14.40 -2.10
CA TYR A 411 8.70 14.19 -3.32
C TYR A 411 8.27 12.90 -4.01
#